data_AF-A0A450WQE2-F1
#
_entry.id   AF-A0A450WQE2-F1
#
_cell.length_a   1.000
_cell.length_b   1.000
_cell.length_c   1.000
_cell.angle_alpha   90.00
_cell.angle_beta   90.00
_cell.angle_gamma   90.00
#
_symmetry.space_group_name_H-M   'P 1'
#
loop_
_entity.id
_entity.type
_entity.pdbx_description
1 polymer ?
#
loop_
_entity_poly.entity_id
_entity_poly.type
_entity_poly.pdbx_seq_one_letter_code
_entity_poly.pdbx_strand_id
1 'polypeptide(L)'
;MDEKQTIKAIEELEALSQSVLDLKNKVIPRRPIVIEFCGAPKSGKTSCVNSLNLFLRRNKFRTHILSERASICPVQNKYDPYFNIWTVSSAIAELSEVLSNHAKDYDVVIMDRGIFDALCWFNWLLKRKKFDELNFKGIEYFLTMSRWRSVIDFVYVFTADPEVSLKREFSTLLTRKMGSIMHPDILASYKKTLEESQRKYSDVFKTIERIDTSEMELNIVNYRVTKSILDILERNTSEKIGYLSMDIVSSQKNIWFPFKEIDIPLNLEFDTRPDVEEDDTKLQPIPILVITNEEKTKVLVVKKNRNQTPTDSPESQKLLLYFGGHIREEDRVESEGEDLLSVSRYALHREVKEETGVDYYPDREYSPICIWDASNNRSRKHLAMCYVMKTDLDTLKPKIDKNEFASSASTISGRVLDIQEIAKRHQELEMWSRVIWEEILDTTSKEQVEINF
;
A
#
# COMPACT_ATOMS: atom_id res chain seq x y z
N MET A 1 13.16 -28.85 16.90
CA MET A 1 13.59 -29.37 15.57
C MET A 1 14.92 -30.09 15.76
N ASP A 2 15.15 -31.20 15.07
CA ASP A 2 16.49 -31.80 15.07
C ASP A 2 17.49 -30.98 14.23
N GLU A 3 18.78 -31.27 14.34
CA GLU A 3 19.85 -30.53 13.66
C GLU A 3 19.71 -30.57 12.13
N LYS A 4 19.32 -31.72 11.58
CA LYS A 4 19.14 -31.92 10.13
C LYS A 4 17.94 -31.13 9.61
N GLN A 5 16.84 -31.12 10.34
CA GLN A 5 15.66 -30.30 10.06
C GLN A 5 15.99 -28.80 10.12
N THR A 6 16.83 -28.41 11.07
CA THR A 6 17.26 -27.01 11.24
C THR A 6 18.09 -26.55 10.06
N ILE A 7 19.08 -27.33 9.62
CA ILE A 7 19.89 -27.02 8.43
C ILE A 7 19.00 -26.87 7.20
N LYS A 8 18.10 -27.82 6.95
CA LYS A 8 17.18 -27.76 5.80
C LYS A 8 16.29 -26.51 5.84
N ALA A 9 15.77 -26.16 7.01
CA ALA A 9 14.95 -24.97 7.18
C ALA A 9 15.74 -23.66 6.93
N ILE A 10 17.01 -23.62 7.32
CA ILE A 10 17.90 -22.48 7.04
C ILE A 10 18.13 -22.38 5.52
N GLU A 11 18.51 -23.47 4.85
CA GLU A 11 18.74 -23.50 3.40
C GLU A 11 17.50 -23.04 2.62
N GLU A 12 16.31 -23.49 3.03
CA GLU A 12 15.05 -23.08 2.42
C GLU A 12 14.79 -21.58 2.59
N LEU A 13 14.94 -21.04 3.80
CA LEU A 13 14.73 -19.62 4.07
C LEU A 13 15.75 -18.74 3.33
N GLU A 14 17.02 -19.16 3.28
CA GLU A 14 18.07 -18.44 2.56
C GLU A 14 17.80 -18.41 1.05
N ALA A 15 17.43 -19.55 0.46
CA ALA A 15 17.06 -19.64 -0.95
C ALA A 15 15.87 -18.74 -1.30
N LEU A 16 14.81 -18.79 -0.49
CA LEU A 16 13.63 -17.93 -0.68
C LEU A 16 13.98 -16.45 -0.51
N SER A 17 14.80 -16.11 0.48
CA SER A 17 15.25 -14.74 0.69
C SER A 17 16.07 -14.19 -0.49
N GLN A 18 16.87 -15.05 -1.13
CA GLN A 18 17.62 -14.71 -2.32
C GLN A 18 16.71 -14.51 -3.53
N SER A 19 15.71 -15.39 -3.74
CA SER A 19 14.67 -15.23 -4.77
C SER A 19 13.99 -13.86 -4.67
N VAL A 20 13.51 -13.53 -3.47
CA VAL A 20 12.86 -12.24 -3.18
C VAL A 20 13.79 -11.06 -3.47
N LEU A 21 15.06 -11.15 -3.04
CA LEU A 21 16.03 -10.08 -3.27
C LEU A 21 16.32 -9.86 -4.76
N ASP A 22 16.42 -10.95 -5.53
CA ASP A 22 16.64 -10.90 -6.97
C ASP A 22 15.44 -10.31 -7.71
N LEU A 23 14.21 -10.66 -7.30
CA LEU A 23 12.98 -10.04 -7.82
C LEU A 23 12.93 -8.55 -7.49
N LYS A 24 13.27 -8.16 -6.27
CA LYS A 24 13.28 -6.76 -5.83
C LYS A 24 14.33 -5.91 -6.57
N ASN A 25 15.46 -6.50 -6.95
CA ASN A 25 16.45 -5.80 -7.77
C ASN A 25 15.94 -5.51 -9.19
N LYS A 26 14.94 -6.26 -9.67
CA LYS A 26 14.25 -6.02 -10.95
C LYS A 26 13.05 -5.08 -10.80
N VAL A 27 12.33 -5.18 -9.69
CA VAL A 27 11.12 -4.40 -9.41
C VAL A 27 11.29 -3.68 -8.08
N ILE A 28 11.46 -2.35 -8.11
CA ILE A 28 11.59 -1.55 -6.89
C ILE A 28 10.19 -1.36 -6.26
N PRO A 29 9.91 -1.90 -5.06
CA PRO A 29 8.64 -1.68 -4.40
C PRO A 29 8.48 -0.20 -4.04
N ARG A 30 7.29 0.34 -4.26
CA ARG A 30 7.02 1.78 -4.04
C ARG A 30 6.85 2.17 -2.57
N ARG A 31 6.50 1.19 -1.73
CA ARG A 31 6.41 1.30 -0.27
C ARG A 31 6.91 0.01 0.40
N PRO A 32 7.28 0.04 1.70
CA PRO A 32 7.67 -1.17 2.40
C PRO A 32 6.43 -2.00 2.75
N ILE A 33 6.65 -3.30 2.98
CA ILE A 33 5.64 -4.15 3.60
C ILE A 33 5.55 -3.80 5.08
N VAL A 34 4.34 -3.58 5.59
CA VAL A 34 4.13 -3.30 7.02
C VAL A 34 3.50 -4.50 7.72
N ILE A 35 4.15 -4.96 8.79
CA ILE A 35 3.75 -6.16 9.52
C ILE A 35 3.52 -5.81 10.99
N GLU A 36 2.33 -6.10 11.50
CA GLU A 36 2.00 -5.90 12.89
C GLU A 36 2.09 -7.22 13.68
N PHE A 37 2.79 -7.17 14.82
CA PHE A 37 2.82 -8.23 15.81
C PHE A 37 1.94 -7.85 16.99
N CYS A 38 0.76 -8.46 17.07
CA CYS A 38 -0.23 -8.32 18.14
C CYS A 38 -0.21 -9.58 19.03
N GLY A 39 -0.62 -9.46 20.30
CA GLY A 39 -1.04 -10.65 21.06
C GLY A 39 -0.82 -10.60 22.56
N ALA A 40 -1.01 -11.73 23.21
CA ALA A 40 -1.00 -11.83 24.67
C ALA A 40 0.37 -11.48 25.29
N PRO A 41 0.42 -10.94 26.52
CA PRO A 41 1.67 -10.78 27.25
C PRO A 41 2.45 -12.10 27.34
N LYS A 42 3.78 -12.04 27.13
CA LYS A 42 4.71 -13.19 27.15
C LYS A 42 4.36 -14.32 26.16
N SER A 43 3.65 -14.03 25.08
CA SER A 43 3.38 -14.99 23.99
C SER A 43 4.56 -15.21 23.02
N GLY A 44 5.71 -14.55 23.21
CA GLY A 44 6.91 -14.74 22.37
C GLY A 44 7.09 -13.75 21.21
N LYS A 45 6.20 -12.75 21.08
CA LYS A 45 6.24 -11.71 20.03
C LYS A 45 7.59 -11.02 19.87
N THR A 46 8.06 -10.35 20.92
CA THR A 46 9.30 -9.56 20.87
C THR A 46 10.52 -10.42 20.53
N SER A 47 10.56 -11.69 20.99
CA SER A 47 11.59 -12.64 20.59
C SER A 47 11.53 -12.96 19.10
N CYS A 48 10.33 -13.21 18.56
CA CYS A 48 10.12 -13.47 17.14
C CYS A 48 10.45 -12.24 16.27
N VAL A 49 10.03 -11.04 16.68
CA VAL A 49 10.36 -9.77 16.01
C VAL A 49 11.88 -9.59 15.91
N ASN A 50 12.61 -9.82 17.00
CA ASN A 50 14.06 -9.69 17.02
C ASN A 50 14.74 -10.73 16.12
N SER A 51 14.29 -11.99 16.15
CA SER A 51 14.82 -13.05 15.29
C SER A 51 14.57 -12.78 13.80
N LEU A 52 13.36 -12.38 13.45
CA LEU A 52 12.99 -11.99 12.08
C LEU A 52 13.84 -10.83 11.59
N ASN A 53 13.92 -9.74 12.37
CA ASN A 53 14.69 -8.57 12.01
C ASN A 53 16.19 -8.89 11.79
N LEU A 54 16.76 -9.73 12.65
CA LEU A 54 18.14 -10.17 12.50
C LEU A 54 18.34 -11.00 11.21
N PHE A 55 17.42 -11.93 10.93
CA PHE A 55 17.46 -12.74 9.71
C PHE A 55 17.37 -11.86 8.45
N LEU A 56 16.38 -10.97 8.39
CA LEU A 56 16.17 -10.08 7.26
C LEU A 56 17.39 -9.17 7.01
N ARG A 57 17.94 -8.55 8.06
CA ARG A 57 19.14 -7.71 7.93
C ARG A 57 20.37 -8.49 7.46
N ARG A 58 20.57 -9.72 7.96
CA ARG A 58 21.66 -10.60 7.52
C ARG A 58 21.52 -10.99 6.04
N ASN A 59 20.29 -11.10 5.56
CA ASN A 59 19.96 -11.33 4.15
C ASN A 59 19.74 -10.04 3.34
N LYS A 60 20.34 -8.91 3.78
CA LYS A 60 20.40 -7.62 3.06
C LYS A 60 19.06 -6.89 2.85
N PHE A 61 18.01 -7.28 3.57
CA PHE A 61 16.78 -6.49 3.62
C PHE A 61 16.95 -5.28 4.53
N ARG A 62 16.41 -4.14 4.08
CA ARG A 62 16.35 -2.91 4.86
C ARG A 62 15.12 -2.97 5.74
N THR A 63 15.30 -3.01 7.05
CA THR A 63 14.18 -3.19 7.99
C THR A 63 14.12 -2.07 9.02
N HIS A 64 12.90 -1.68 9.38
CA HIS A 64 12.62 -0.73 10.45
C HIS A 64 11.65 -1.35 11.46
N ILE A 65 11.98 -1.33 12.75
CA ILE A 65 11.06 -1.74 13.81
C ILE A 65 10.57 -0.46 14.48
N LEU A 66 9.25 -0.26 14.55
CA LEU A 66 8.68 0.85 15.31
C LEU A 66 8.92 0.65 16.80
N SER A 67 9.20 1.75 17.49
CA SER A 67 9.50 1.76 18.91
C SER A 67 8.28 1.35 19.74
N GLU A 68 8.39 0.24 20.48
CA GLU A 68 7.38 -0.17 21.47
C GLU A 68 7.32 0.88 22.59
N ARG A 69 6.15 1.51 22.79
CA ARG A 69 6.04 2.62 23.75
C ARG A 69 5.25 2.32 25.02
N ALA A 70 4.63 1.15 25.17
CA ALA A 70 3.84 0.84 26.37
C ALA A 70 4.72 0.77 27.63
N SER A 71 6.01 0.44 27.49
CA SER A 71 6.99 0.46 28.58
C SER A 71 7.38 1.86 29.09
N ILE A 72 7.27 2.88 28.23
CA ILE A 72 7.60 4.29 28.54
C ILE A 72 6.36 5.19 28.60
N CYS A 73 5.16 4.61 28.53
CA CYS A 73 3.91 5.36 28.56
C CYS A 73 3.76 6.13 29.89
N PRO A 74 3.44 7.43 29.85
CA PRO A 74 3.29 8.23 31.07
C PRO A 74 2.03 7.88 31.88
N VAL A 75 1.05 7.22 31.26
CA VAL A 75 -0.18 6.77 31.93
C VAL A 75 0.15 5.54 32.79
N GLN A 76 0.12 5.69 34.10
CA GLN A 76 0.52 4.61 35.03
C GLN A 76 -0.47 3.44 35.03
N ASN A 77 -1.76 3.74 34.90
CA ASN A 77 -2.82 2.74 34.99
C ASN A 77 -3.12 2.13 33.62
N LYS A 78 -2.74 0.85 33.42
CA LYS A 78 -3.00 0.10 32.17
C LYS A 78 -4.48 -0.18 31.89
N TYR A 79 -5.36 0.05 32.86
CA TYR A 79 -6.82 -0.06 32.68
C TYR A 79 -7.46 1.25 32.25
N ASP A 80 -6.72 2.35 32.32
CA ASP A 80 -7.18 3.63 31.81
C ASP A 80 -7.12 3.60 30.28
N PRO A 81 -8.23 3.88 29.57
CA PRO A 81 -8.23 3.97 28.11
C PRO A 81 -7.16 4.89 27.54
N TYR A 82 -6.76 5.95 28.27
CA TYR A 82 -5.68 6.84 27.85
C TYR A 82 -4.34 6.13 27.64
N PHE A 83 -4.09 5.02 28.35
CA PHE A 83 -2.90 4.20 28.12
C PHE A 83 -2.88 3.69 26.68
N ASN A 84 -3.96 3.03 26.24
CA ASN A 84 -4.06 2.47 24.89
C ASN A 84 -4.14 3.56 23.82
N ILE A 85 -4.84 4.67 24.09
CA ILE A 85 -4.89 5.83 23.19
C ILE A 85 -3.48 6.38 22.96
N TRP A 86 -2.71 6.56 24.02
CA TRP A 86 -1.36 7.11 23.92
C TRP A 86 -0.40 6.17 23.18
N THR A 87 -0.46 4.86 23.46
CA THR A 87 0.40 3.88 22.79
C THR A 87 0.08 3.76 21.31
N VAL A 88 -1.20 3.70 20.93
CA VAL A 88 -1.59 3.60 19.51
C VAL A 88 -1.32 4.90 18.76
N SER A 89 -1.55 6.06 19.38
CA SER A 89 -1.25 7.37 18.76
C SER A 89 0.24 7.52 18.50
N SER A 90 1.08 7.01 19.40
CA SER A 90 2.54 7.00 19.23
C SER A 90 2.98 6.09 18.08
N ALA A 91 2.41 4.89 17.98
CA ALA A 91 2.68 3.96 16.89
C ALA A 91 2.25 4.54 15.54
N ILE A 92 1.06 5.17 15.48
CA ILE A 92 0.53 5.84 14.29
C ILE A 92 1.43 7.01 13.88
N ALA A 93 1.91 7.81 14.84
CA ALA A 93 2.79 8.94 14.56
C ALA A 93 4.11 8.48 13.91
N GLU A 94 4.74 7.44 14.47
CA GLU A 94 6.00 6.88 13.94
C GLU A 94 5.78 6.20 12.58
N LEU A 95 4.70 5.43 12.43
CA LEU A 95 4.33 4.83 11.14
C LEU A 95 4.10 5.90 10.07
N SER A 96 3.41 6.99 10.41
CA SER A 96 3.13 8.09 9.49
C SER A 96 4.42 8.80 9.03
N GLU A 97 5.37 9.00 9.95
CA GLU A 97 6.69 9.56 9.63
C GLU A 97 7.45 8.64 8.67
N VAL A 98 7.52 7.34 9.00
CA VAL A 98 8.20 6.35 8.16
C VAL A 98 7.59 6.30 6.76
N LEU A 99 6.27 6.23 6.64
CA LEU A 99 5.60 6.15 5.33
C LEU A 99 5.71 7.46 4.52
N SER A 100 5.68 8.62 5.17
CA SER A 100 5.72 9.91 4.47
C SER A 100 7.13 10.33 4.03
N ASN A 101 8.15 9.94 4.79
CA ASN A 101 9.51 10.45 4.63
C ASN A 101 10.53 9.37 4.26
N HIS A 102 10.28 8.11 4.65
CA HIS A 102 11.26 7.02 4.61
C HIS A 102 10.72 5.73 3.97
N ALA A 103 9.58 5.77 3.28
CA ALA A 103 8.96 4.57 2.71
C ALA A 103 9.93 3.80 1.79
N LYS A 104 10.77 4.53 1.04
CA LYS A 104 11.73 3.94 0.09
C LYS A 104 13.04 3.51 0.73
N ASP A 105 13.27 3.87 1.99
CA ASP A 105 14.48 3.50 2.73
C ASP A 105 14.40 2.07 3.28
N TYR A 106 13.18 1.52 3.37
CA TYR A 106 12.92 0.23 3.97
C TYR A 106 12.21 -0.71 2.99
N ASP A 107 12.39 -2.00 3.23
CA ASP A 107 11.70 -3.08 2.54
C ASP A 107 10.60 -3.65 3.43
N VAL A 108 10.87 -3.70 4.74
CA VAL A 108 9.94 -4.21 5.76
C VAL A 108 9.90 -3.25 6.95
N VAL A 109 8.70 -2.86 7.34
CA VAL A 109 8.41 -2.14 8.59
C VAL A 109 7.69 -3.10 9.54
N ILE A 110 8.20 -3.22 10.76
CA ILE A 110 7.66 -4.14 11.78
C ILE A 110 7.11 -3.30 12.94
N MET A 111 5.86 -3.57 13.33
CA MET A 111 5.22 -2.96 14.49
C MET A 111 5.14 -3.99 15.62
N ASP A 112 5.89 -3.81 16.73
CA ASP A 112 5.67 -4.59 17.97
C ASP A 112 4.57 -3.91 18.78
N ARG A 113 3.32 -4.35 18.54
CA ARG A 113 2.04 -3.71 18.89
C ARG A 113 1.72 -2.50 18.01
N GLY A 114 0.51 -2.46 17.47
CA GLY A 114 0.05 -1.38 16.61
C GLY A 114 -1.44 -1.13 16.75
N ILE A 115 -2.09 -0.98 15.60
CA ILE A 115 -3.50 -0.59 15.49
C ILE A 115 -4.39 -1.77 15.88
N PHE A 116 -4.06 -2.97 15.40
CA PHE A 116 -4.83 -4.17 15.71
C PHE A 116 -4.71 -4.57 17.19
N ASP A 117 -3.51 -4.50 17.78
CA ASP A 117 -3.31 -4.75 19.22
C ASP A 117 -4.13 -3.76 20.07
N ALA A 118 -4.16 -2.48 19.68
CA ALA A 118 -4.98 -1.48 20.35
C ALA A 118 -6.49 -1.80 20.28
N LEU A 119 -7.00 -2.20 19.10
CA LEU A 119 -8.39 -2.66 18.95
C LEU A 119 -8.70 -3.82 19.90
N CYS A 120 -7.79 -4.78 20.03
CA CYS A 120 -7.96 -5.91 20.96
C CYS A 120 -8.04 -5.44 22.42
N TRP A 121 -7.17 -4.50 22.84
CA TRP A 121 -7.19 -3.93 24.18
C TRP A 121 -8.46 -3.12 24.46
N PHE A 122 -8.94 -2.30 23.52
CA PHE A 122 -10.18 -1.56 23.69
C PHE A 122 -11.40 -2.47 23.80
N ASN A 123 -11.50 -3.51 22.94
CA ASN A 123 -12.56 -4.51 23.07
C ASN A 123 -12.51 -5.21 24.44
N TRP A 124 -11.32 -5.45 24.99
CA TRP A 124 -11.17 -6.04 26.32
C TRP A 124 -11.62 -5.08 27.43
N LEU A 125 -11.25 -3.80 27.36
CA LEU A 125 -11.71 -2.78 28.30
C LEU A 125 -13.24 -2.61 28.26
N LEU A 126 -13.83 -2.64 27.07
CA LEU A 126 -15.27 -2.55 26.87
C LEU A 126 -16.02 -3.69 27.57
N LYS A 127 -15.58 -4.93 27.37
CA LYS A 127 -16.15 -6.12 28.03
C LYS A 127 -16.07 -6.06 29.56
N ARG A 128 -15.06 -5.37 30.10
CA ARG A 128 -14.90 -5.16 31.55
C ARG A 128 -15.61 -3.91 32.06
N LYS A 129 -16.40 -3.22 31.22
CA LYS A 129 -17.09 -1.97 31.53
C LYS A 129 -16.11 -0.89 32.04
N LYS A 130 -14.89 -0.89 31.48
CA LYS A 130 -13.83 0.09 31.77
C LYS A 130 -13.67 1.13 30.65
N PHE A 131 -14.52 1.05 29.63
CA PHE A 131 -14.63 2.02 28.57
C PHE A 131 -16.06 2.04 28.05
N ASP A 132 -16.53 3.18 27.54
CA ASP A 132 -17.90 3.32 27.05
C ASP A 132 -18.02 3.01 25.56
N GLU A 133 -19.19 2.50 25.16
CA GLU A 133 -19.46 2.07 23.78
C GLU A 133 -19.43 3.23 22.77
N LEU A 134 -19.87 4.43 23.18
CA LEU A 134 -19.96 5.58 22.28
C LEU A 134 -18.57 6.07 21.87
N ASN A 135 -17.67 6.28 22.84
CA ASN A 135 -16.29 6.65 22.56
C ASN A 135 -15.55 5.51 21.87
N PHE A 136 -15.81 4.25 22.23
CA PHE A 136 -15.22 3.12 21.53
C PHE A 136 -15.59 3.09 20.05
N LYS A 137 -16.84 3.37 19.67
CA LYS A 137 -17.23 3.47 18.25
C LYS A 137 -16.41 4.52 17.50
N GLY A 138 -16.17 5.69 18.11
CA GLY A 138 -15.34 6.73 17.52
C GLY A 138 -13.88 6.29 17.33
N ILE A 139 -13.30 5.66 18.34
CA ILE A 139 -11.93 5.11 18.27
C ILE A 139 -11.84 3.98 17.25
N GLU A 140 -12.79 3.05 17.27
CA GLU A 140 -12.86 1.94 16.33
C GLU A 140 -12.89 2.45 14.90
N TYR A 141 -13.79 3.38 14.58
CA TYR A 141 -13.87 3.99 13.26
C TYR A 141 -12.55 4.66 12.84
N PHE A 142 -11.91 5.39 13.77
CA PHE A 142 -10.61 5.99 13.52
C PHE A 142 -9.54 4.93 13.24
N LEU A 143 -9.42 3.89 14.05
CA LEU A 143 -8.41 2.84 13.90
C LEU A 143 -8.66 1.93 12.69
N THR A 144 -9.90 1.79 12.24
CA THR A 144 -10.27 1.00 11.05
C THR A 144 -10.43 1.82 9.78
N MET A 145 -10.03 3.10 9.76
CA MET A 145 -10.07 3.89 8.53
C MET A 145 -9.18 3.25 7.44
N SER A 146 -9.59 3.37 6.17
CA SER A 146 -8.85 2.83 5.01
C SER A 146 -7.38 3.25 5.05
N ARG A 147 -7.11 4.53 5.36
CA ARG A 147 -5.77 5.12 5.48
C ARG A 147 -4.80 4.34 6.37
N TRP A 148 -5.29 3.73 7.44
CA TRP A 148 -4.48 2.97 8.38
C TRP A 148 -4.44 1.48 8.05
N ARG A 149 -5.59 0.89 7.71
CA ARG A 149 -5.65 -0.55 7.45
C ARG A 149 -4.97 -0.93 6.13
N SER A 150 -5.04 -0.09 5.10
CA SER A 150 -4.51 -0.41 3.77
C SER A 150 -2.98 -0.43 3.72
N VAL A 151 -2.32 0.23 4.68
CA VAL A 151 -0.86 0.21 4.81
C VAL A 151 -0.35 -1.01 5.58
N ILE A 152 -1.19 -1.65 6.41
CA ILE A 152 -0.84 -2.86 7.17
C ILE A 152 -1.10 -4.07 6.28
N ASP A 153 -0.04 -4.73 5.84
CA ASP A 153 -0.14 -5.87 4.94
C ASP A 153 -0.45 -7.17 5.69
N PHE A 154 0.01 -7.28 6.93
CA PHE A 154 -0.14 -8.50 7.69
C PHE A 154 -0.21 -8.25 9.19
N VAL A 155 -1.11 -8.97 9.88
CA VAL A 155 -1.20 -8.98 11.34
C VAL A 155 -0.97 -10.40 11.86
N TYR A 156 0.06 -10.58 12.67
CA TYR A 156 0.24 -11.79 13.45
C TYR A 156 -0.36 -11.64 14.85
N VAL A 157 -1.25 -12.54 15.23
CA VAL A 157 -1.86 -12.61 16.57
C VAL A 157 -1.26 -13.75 17.36
N PHE A 158 -0.32 -13.43 18.25
CA PHE A 158 0.36 -14.41 19.09
C PHE A 158 -0.42 -14.69 20.37
N THR A 159 -0.87 -15.93 20.54
CA THR A 159 -1.50 -16.42 21.77
C THR A 159 -0.58 -17.35 22.53
N ALA A 160 -0.80 -17.43 23.84
CA ALA A 160 -0.21 -18.45 24.71
C ALA A 160 -1.17 -18.70 25.87
N ASP A 161 -1.18 -19.92 26.40
CA ASP A 161 -1.97 -20.23 27.58
C ASP A 161 -1.49 -19.43 28.78
N PRO A 162 -2.41 -18.99 29.68
CA PRO A 162 -2.06 -18.19 30.85
C PRO A 162 -0.93 -18.78 31.69
N GLU A 163 -0.95 -20.10 31.89
CA GLU A 163 0.08 -20.83 32.64
C GLU A 163 1.46 -20.73 31.98
N VAL A 164 1.51 -20.87 30.64
CA VAL A 164 2.74 -20.76 29.86
C VAL A 164 3.28 -19.33 29.92
N SER A 165 2.41 -18.32 29.74
CA SER A 165 2.79 -16.90 29.85
C SER A 165 3.34 -16.55 31.23
N LEU A 166 2.73 -17.05 32.31
CA LEU A 166 3.21 -16.84 33.68
C LEU A 166 4.53 -17.55 33.95
N LYS A 167 4.69 -18.79 33.47
CA LYS A 167 5.96 -19.52 33.56
C LYS A 167 7.09 -18.74 32.87
N ARG A 168 6.83 -18.19 31.68
CA ARG A 168 7.78 -17.34 30.93
C ARG A 168 8.09 -16.01 31.62
N GLU A 169 7.12 -15.40 32.30
CA GLU A 169 7.37 -14.19 33.10
C GLU A 169 8.35 -14.50 34.24
N PHE A 170 8.01 -15.49 35.06
CA PHE A 170 8.80 -15.84 36.25
C PHE A 170 10.15 -16.48 35.93
N SER A 171 10.36 -17.05 34.74
CA SER A 171 11.69 -17.50 34.31
C SER A 171 12.64 -16.33 34.05
N THR A 172 12.10 -15.15 33.72
CA THR A 172 12.91 -13.94 33.43
C THR A 172 13.04 -12.99 34.61
N LEU A 173 12.12 -13.05 35.59
CA LEU A 173 12.12 -12.17 36.74
C LEU A 173 12.87 -12.77 37.93
N LEU A 174 13.64 -11.91 38.61
CA LEU A 174 14.20 -12.16 39.94
C LEU A 174 13.16 -12.00 41.07
N THR A 175 11.88 -11.86 40.72
CA THR A 175 10.76 -11.74 41.65
C THR A 175 9.59 -12.64 41.23
N ARG A 176 8.68 -12.91 42.17
CA ARG A 176 7.41 -13.61 41.94
C ARG A 176 6.20 -12.72 42.14
N LYS A 177 6.42 -11.40 42.32
CA LYS A 177 5.33 -10.42 42.33
C LYS A 177 4.73 -10.31 40.93
N MET A 178 3.41 -10.43 40.84
CA MET A 178 2.67 -10.30 39.58
C MET A 178 2.58 -8.83 39.17
N GLY A 179 2.69 -8.57 37.87
CA GLY A 179 2.37 -7.27 37.28
C GLY A 179 0.87 -7.07 37.14
N SER A 180 0.43 -5.82 36.94
CA SER A 180 -1.00 -5.43 36.89
C SER A 180 -1.86 -6.14 35.85
N ILE A 181 -1.24 -6.68 34.79
CA ILE A 181 -1.88 -7.44 33.70
C ILE A 181 -1.52 -8.94 33.75
N MET A 182 -0.45 -9.31 34.48
CA MET A 182 0.07 -10.68 34.52
C MET A 182 -0.65 -11.51 35.58
N HIS A 183 -1.98 -11.58 35.49
CA HIS A 183 -2.82 -12.46 36.31
C HIS A 183 -3.53 -13.50 35.44
N PRO A 184 -3.75 -14.75 35.92
CA PRO A 184 -4.35 -15.82 35.12
C PRO A 184 -5.72 -15.47 34.50
N ASP A 185 -6.60 -14.83 35.27
CA ASP A 185 -7.93 -14.41 34.84
C ASP A 185 -7.87 -13.31 33.76
N ILE A 186 -6.92 -12.38 33.90
CA ILE A 186 -6.68 -11.33 32.91
C ILE A 186 -6.14 -11.95 31.62
N LEU A 187 -5.13 -12.81 31.71
CA LEU A 187 -4.53 -13.45 30.55
C LEU A 187 -5.55 -14.32 29.81
N ALA A 188 -6.37 -15.09 30.53
CA ALA A 188 -7.44 -15.90 29.95
C ALA A 188 -8.51 -15.03 29.26
N SER A 189 -8.98 -13.98 29.94
CA SER A 189 -9.98 -13.07 29.38
C SER A 189 -9.46 -12.30 28.17
N TYR A 190 -8.17 -11.91 28.17
CA TYR A 190 -7.55 -11.23 27.05
C TYR A 190 -7.32 -12.18 25.87
N LYS A 191 -6.87 -13.43 26.10
CA LYS A 191 -6.78 -14.46 25.04
C LYS A 191 -8.11 -14.65 24.33
N LYS A 192 -9.22 -14.74 25.08
CA LYS A 192 -10.57 -14.81 24.50
C LYS A 192 -10.91 -13.56 23.67
N THR A 193 -10.54 -12.36 24.14
CA THR A 193 -10.74 -11.13 23.36
C THR A 193 -9.93 -11.09 22.07
N LEU A 194 -8.69 -11.60 22.05
CA LEU A 194 -7.90 -11.70 20.83
C LEU A 194 -8.60 -12.56 19.78
N GLU A 195 -9.11 -13.73 20.18
CA GLU A 195 -9.81 -14.65 19.28
C GLU A 195 -11.10 -14.04 18.72
N GLU A 196 -11.86 -13.31 19.54
CA GLU A 196 -13.07 -12.61 19.09
C GLU A 196 -12.75 -11.41 18.20
N SER A 197 -11.69 -10.65 18.50
CA SER A 197 -11.26 -9.50 17.71
C SER A 197 -10.75 -9.94 16.34
N GLN A 198 -10.03 -11.06 16.27
CA GLN A 198 -9.62 -11.67 14.99
C GLN A 198 -10.82 -11.96 14.10
N ARG A 199 -11.91 -12.54 14.65
CA ARG A 199 -13.13 -12.80 13.87
C ARG A 199 -13.85 -11.51 13.48
N LYS A 200 -13.89 -10.52 14.39
CA LYS A 200 -14.58 -9.25 14.16
C LYS A 200 -13.93 -8.43 13.03
N TYR A 201 -12.62 -8.49 12.90
CA TYR A 201 -11.86 -7.65 11.99
C TYR A 201 -11.23 -8.43 10.81
N SER A 202 -11.62 -9.69 10.60
CA SER A 202 -11.09 -10.53 9.49
C SER A 202 -11.30 -9.90 8.12
N ASP A 203 -12.42 -9.23 7.94
CA ASP A 203 -12.82 -8.62 6.67
C ASP A 203 -12.38 -7.15 6.57
N VAL A 204 -11.72 -6.64 7.61
CA VAL A 204 -11.25 -5.25 7.70
C VAL A 204 -9.76 -5.14 7.37
N PHE A 205 -8.95 -6.08 7.88
CA PHE A 205 -7.50 -6.13 7.61
C PHE A 205 -7.20 -7.16 6.54
N LYS A 206 -6.21 -6.89 5.68
CA LYS A 206 -5.87 -7.75 4.52
C LYS A 206 -5.59 -9.19 4.89
N THR A 207 -4.81 -9.41 5.94
CA THR A 207 -4.49 -10.76 6.42
C THR A 207 -4.22 -10.74 7.91
N ILE A 208 -4.88 -11.67 8.63
CA ILE A 208 -4.67 -11.89 10.05
C ILE A 208 -4.38 -13.37 10.28
N GLU A 209 -3.19 -13.69 10.79
CA GLU A 209 -2.79 -15.06 11.13
C GLU A 209 -2.59 -15.23 12.64
N ARG A 210 -3.18 -16.28 13.21
CA ARG A 210 -3.00 -16.62 14.62
C ARG A 210 -1.89 -17.63 14.81
N ILE A 211 -0.98 -17.35 15.74
CA ILE A 211 0.08 -18.26 16.16
C ILE A 211 -0.08 -18.55 17.65
N ASP A 212 -0.47 -19.79 17.98
CA ASP A 212 -0.47 -20.24 19.37
C ASP A 212 0.90 -20.81 19.74
N THR A 213 1.59 -20.17 20.68
CA THR A 213 2.94 -20.55 21.09
C THR A 213 2.97 -21.39 22.37
N SER A 214 1.83 -21.90 22.86
CA SER A 214 1.75 -22.63 24.13
C SER A 214 2.61 -23.89 24.13
N GLU A 215 2.61 -24.62 23.01
CA GLU A 215 3.32 -25.90 22.85
C GLU A 215 4.40 -25.87 21.76
N MET A 216 4.68 -24.69 21.20
CA MET A 216 5.64 -24.56 20.11
C MET A 216 7.03 -24.16 20.61
N GLU A 217 8.06 -24.83 20.08
CA GLU A 217 9.43 -24.35 20.21
C GLU A 217 9.62 -23.04 19.43
N LEU A 218 10.40 -22.13 20.00
CA LEU A 218 10.63 -20.80 19.43
C LEU A 218 11.20 -20.86 18.01
N ASN A 219 12.09 -21.80 17.72
CA ASN A 219 12.68 -21.95 16.38
C ASN A 219 11.63 -22.32 15.31
N ILE A 220 10.63 -23.12 15.68
CA ILE A 220 9.53 -23.49 14.76
C ILE A 220 8.66 -22.26 14.48
N VAL A 221 8.35 -21.48 15.52
CA VAL A 221 7.59 -20.22 15.39
C VAL A 221 8.35 -19.25 14.48
N ASN A 222 9.63 -19.04 14.74
CA ASN A 222 10.49 -18.14 13.96
C ASN A 222 10.59 -18.58 12.49
N TYR A 223 10.75 -19.89 12.22
CA TYR A 223 10.75 -20.41 10.86
C TYR A 223 9.43 -20.12 10.15
N ARG A 224 8.28 -20.44 10.76
CA ARG A 224 6.96 -20.24 10.14
C ARG A 224 6.69 -18.77 9.81
N VAL A 225 6.95 -17.89 10.76
CA VAL A 225 6.78 -16.44 10.57
C VAL A 225 7.70 -15.93 9.48
N THR A 226 8.98 -16.31 9.52
CA THR A 226 9.96 -15.84 8.53
C THR A 226 9.60 -16.33 7.12
N LYS A 227 9.23 -17.60 6.98
CA LYS A 227 8.80 -18.18 5.71
C LYS A 227 7.57 -17.47 5.16
N SER A 228 6.51 -17.34 5.96
CA SER A 228 5.27 -16.67 5.54
C SER A 228 5.52 -15.22 5.09
N ILE A 229 6.40 -14.49 5.78
CA ILE A 229 6.79 -13.12 5.37
C ILE A 229 7.54 -13.10 4.05
N LEU A 230 8.48 -14.04 3.84
CA LEU A 230 9.19 -14.16 2.58
C LEU A 230 8.26 -14.56 1.42
N ASP A 231 7.32 -15.48 1.65
CA ASP A 231 6.30 -15.86 0.66
C ASP A 231 5.39 -14.66 0.29
N ILE A 232 5.06 -13.79 1.26
CA ILE A 232 4.33 -12.54 1.00
C ILE A 232 5.18 -11.56 0.19
N LEU A 233 6.45 -11.38 0.57
CA LEU A 233 7.37 -10.51 -0.17
C LEU A 233 7.52 -10.99 -1.62
N GLU A 234 7.64 -12.30 -1.84
CA GLU A 234 7.72 -12.88 -3.18
C GLU A 234 6.45 -12.58 -3.99
N ARG A 235 5.27 -12.92 -3.44
CA ARG A 235 3.98 -12.66 -4.10
C ARG A 235 3.75 -11.18 -4.42
N ASN A 236 4.09 -10.28 -3.50
CA ASN A 236 3.93 -8.84 -3.72
C ASN A 236 4.94 -8.28 -4.72
N THR A 237 6.07 -8.95 -4.92
CA THR A 237 7.06 -8.55 -5.94
C THR A 237 6.70 -9.12 -7.32
N SER A 238 6.02 -10.28 -7.36
CA SER A 238 5.40 -10.85 -8.56
C SER A 238 4.07 -10.14 -8.88
N GLU A 239 4.18 -8.88 -9.31
CA GLU A 239 3.05 -7.99 -9.63
C GLU A 239 2.00 -8.67 -10.53
N LYS A 240 0.77 -8.81 -10.01
CA LYS A 240 -0.41 -9.19 -10.81
C LYS A 240 -1.21 -7.96 -11.18
N ILE A 241 -1.46 -7.78 -12.47
CA ILE A 241 -2.13 -6.59 -12.99
C ILE A 241 -3.51 -6.92 -13.54
N GLY A 242 -4.42 -5.97 -13.40
CA GLY A 242 -5.78 -6.05 -13.89
C GLY A 242 -5.85 -5.98 -15.41
N TYR A 243 -6.65 -6.86 -16.01
CA TYR A 243 -6.93 -6.84 -17.44
C TYR A 243 -8.41 -7.11 -17.73
N LEU A 244 -8.77 -6.85 -18.99
CA LEU A 244 -10.06 -7.09 -19.59
C LEU A 244 -9.89 -7.74 -20.97
N SER A 245 -10.97 -8.18 -21.60
CA SER A 245 -10.95 -8.56 -23.01
C SER A 245 -10.74 -7.34 -23.92
N MET A 246 -9.88 -7.47 -24.92
CA MET A 246 -9.67 -6.45 -25.97
C MET A 246 -10.94 -6.11 -26.75
N ASP A 247 -11.91 -7.02 -26.81
CA ASP A 247 -13.17 -6.83 -27.56
C ASP A 247 -13.95 -5.58 -27.10
N ILE A 248 -13.75 -5.17 -25.85
CA ILE A 248 -14.40 -4.02 -25.21
C ILE A 248 -14.11 -2.70 -25.95
N VAL A 249 -12.91 -2.54 -26.49
CA VAL A 249 -12.50 -1.33 -27.20
C VAL A 249 -12.43 -1.53 -28.71
N SER A 250 -12.63 -2.75 -29.20
CA SER A 250 -12.49 -3.11 -30.61
C SER A 250 -13.41 -2.32 -31.56
N SER A 251 -14.57 -1.85 -31.07
CA SER A 251 -15.52 -1.04 -31.84
C SER A 251 -15.22 0.47 -31.82
N GLN A 252 -14.25 0.91 -31.00
CA GLN A 252 -13.96 2.33 -30.82
C GLN A 252 -13.14 2.87 -32.00
N LYS A 253 -13.66 3.94 -32.61
CA LYS A 253 -13.03 4.58 -33.79
C LYS A 253 -12.21 5.81 -33.42
N ASN A 254 -12.57 6.47 -32.33
CA ASN A 254 -11.87 7.65 -31.83
C ASN A 254 -10.81 7.21 -30.82
N ILE A 255 -9.65 7.86 -30.87
CA ILE A 255 -8.59 7.66 -29.87
C ILE A 255 -9.03 8.11 -28.48
N TRP A 256 -10.04 8.99 -28.41
CA TRP A 256 -10.56 9.61 -27.19
C TRP A 256 -12.08 9.45 -27.14
N PHE A 257 -12.60 9.00 -26.00
CA PHE A 257 -14.05 8.79 -25.80
C PHE A 257 -14.42 8.80 -24.31
N PRO A 258 -15.65 9.20 -23.93
CA PRO A 258 -16.18 9.04 -22.58
C PRO A 258 -16.23 7.57 -22.12
N PHE A 259 -15.87 7.29 -20.86
CA PHE A 259 -15.92 5.92 -20.31
C PHE A 259 -17.30 5.25 -20.43
N LYS A 260 -18.39 6.02 -20.37
CA LYS A 260 -19.78 5.52 -20.55
C LYS A 260 -20.03 4.86 -21.91
N GLU A 261 -19.16 5.05 -22.90
CA GLU A 261 -19.25 4.39 -24.21
C GLU A 261 -18.68 2.95 -24.17
N ILE A 262 -18.08 2.56 -23.05
CA ILE A 262 -17.73 1.18 -22.74
C ILE A 262 -18.96 0.50 -22.12
N ASP A 263 -19.75 -0.12 -22.98
CA ASP A 263 -21.04 -0.73 -22.65
C ASP A 263 -20.79 -2.10 -22.01
N ILE A 264 -20.74 -2.21 -20.66
CA ILE A 264 -20.90 -3.42 -19.79
C ILE A 264 -20.36 -3.09 -18.36
N PRO A 265 -20.95 -3.61 -17.27
CA PRO A 265 -20.27 -3.66 -15.97
C PRO A 265 -19.04 -4.58 -16.03
N LEU A 266 -17.86 -3.98 -16.00
CA LEU A 266 -16.59 -4.68 -16.18
C LEU A 266 -15.98 -5.08 -14.85
N ASN A 267 -15.88 -6.39 -14.62
CA ASN A 267 -15.04 -6.95 -13.58
C ASN A 267 -13.65 -7.21 -14.15
N LEU A 268 -12.63 -6.80 -13.39
CA LEU A 268 -11.25 -7.07 -13.74
C LEU A 268 -10.89 -8.53 -13.47
N GLU A 269 -10.16 -9.13 -14.41
CA GLU A 269 -9.38 -10.33 -14.16
C GLU A 269 -7.93 -9.94 -13.82
N PHE A 270 -7.20 -10.81 -13.13
CA PHE A 270 -5.84 -10.53 -12.67
C PHE A 270 -4.93 -11.71 -12.97
N ASP A 271 -3.76 -11.43 -13.54
CA ASP A 271 -2.73 -12.41 -13.83
C ASP A 271 -1.34 -11.75 -13.73
N THR A 272 -0.26 -12.53 -13.81
CA THR A 272 1.08 -11.96 -13.68
C THR A 272 1.37 -10.96 -14.79
N ARG A 273 2.09 -9.88 -14.49
CA ARG A 273 2.42 -8.84 -15.45
C ARG A 273 3.03 -9.37 -16.76
N PRO A 274 4.02 -10.30 -16.76
CA PRO A 274 4.52 -10.89 -18.00
C PRO A 274 3.43 -11.57 -18.82
N ASP A 275 2.58 -12.39 -18.19
CA ASP A 275 1.50 -13.12 -18.89
C ASP A 275 0.43 -12.18 -19.47
N VAL A 276 0.24 -11.01 -18.85
CA VAL A 276 -0.69 -9.98 -19.33
C VAL A 276 -0.07 -9.13 -20.44
N GLU A 277 1.22 -8.75 -20.33
CA GLU A 277 1.91 -7.94 -21.33
C GLU A 277 2.21 -8.72 -22.62
N GLU A 278 2.41 -10.04 -22.54
CA GLU A 278 2.64 -10.91 -23.71
C GLU A 278 1.35 -11.24 -24.48
N ASP A 279 0.21 -11.35 -23.80
CA ASP A 279 -1.07 -11.66 -24.43
C ASP A 279 -1.64 -10.45 -25.20
N ASP A 280 -1.97 -10.66 -26.47
CA ASP A 280 -2.53 -9.61 -27.36
C ASP A 280 -4.04 -9.45 -27.22
N THR A 281 -4.70 -10.36 -26.50
CA THR A 281 -6.15 -10.35 -26.25
C THR A 281 -6.52 -9.67 -24.94
N LYS A 282 -5.53 -9.37 -24.09
CA LYS A 282 -5.71 -8.72 -22.79
C LYS A 282 -5.49 -7.20 -22.91
N LEU A 283 -6.53 -6.45 -22.57
CA LEU A 283 -6.50 -4.99 -22.45
C LEU A 283 -6.25 -4.60 -21.01
N GLN A 284 -5.28 -3.72 -20.78
CA GLN A 284 -4.86 -3.25 -19.47
C GLN A 284 -5.42 -1.83 -19.23
N PRO A 285 -6.36 -1.64 -18.29
CA PRO A 285 -6.79 -0.30 -17.89
C PRO A 285 -5.72 0.38 -17.05
N ILE A 286 -5.35 1.60 -17.44
CA ILE A 286 -4.32 2.42 -16.81
C ILE A 286 -4.95 3.71 -16.29
N PRO A 287 -5.32 3.79 -15.01
CA PRO A 287 -5.79 5.03 -14.41
C PRO A 287 -4.68 6.06 -14.42
N ILE A 288 -4.96 7.22 -15.02
CA ILE A 288 -4.02 8.34 -15.08
C ILE A 288 -4.65 9.64 -14.56
N LEU A 289 -3.82 10.52 -13.99
CA LEU A 289 -4.21 11.80 -13.45
C LEU A 289 -3.47 12.94 -14.15
N VAL A 290 -4.24 13.90 -14.66
CA VAL A 290 -3.75 15.20 -15.11
C VAL A 290 -3.93 16.20 -13.98
N ILE A 291 -2.84 16.84 -13.53
CA ILE A 291 -2.87 17.85 -12.46
C ILE A 291 -2.67 19.23 -13.09
N THR A 292 -3.69 20.07 -13.00
CA THR A 292 -3.77 21.36 -13.70
C THR A 292 -4.35 22.45 -12.79
N ASN A 293 -4.22 23.72 -13.18
CA ASN A 293 -4.92 24.81 -12.51
C ASN A 293 -6.40 24.86 -12.94
N GLU A 294 -7.20 25.68 -12.24
CA GLU A 294 -8.64 25.79 -12.50
C GLU A 294 -8.98 26.15 -13.95
N GLU A 295 -8.19 27.07 -14.52
CA GLU A 295 -8.32 27.58 -15.89
C GLU A 295 -7.72 26.65 -16.95
N LYS A 296 -7.07 25.55 -16.54
CA LYS A 296 -6.38 24.58 -17.41
C LYS A 296 -5.25 25.17 -18.28
N THR A 297 -4.73 26.33 -17.92
CA THR A 297 -3.65 27.01 -18.65
C THR A 297 -2.25 26.53 -18.23
N LYS A 298 -2.15 25.79 -17.13
CA LYS A 298 -0.91 25.25 -16.58
C LYS A 298 -1.08 23.80 -16.18
N VAL A 299 -0.06 22.97 -16.37
CA VAL A 299 -0.09 21.54 -16.07
C VAL A 299 1.23 21.08 -15.45
N LEU A 300 1.15 20.20 -14.45
CA LEU A 300 2.32 19.53 -13.90
C LEU A 300 2.80 18.45 -14.85
N VAL A 301 4.08 18.48 -15.22
CA VAL A 301 4.65 17.56 -16.22
C VAL A 301 5.76 16.70 -15.67
N VAL A 302 5.98 15.53 -16.28
CA VAL A 302 7.07 14.62 -15.91
C VAL A 302 7.75 13.98 -17.12
N LYS A 303 8.98 13.50 -16.90
CA LYS A 303 9.67 12.57 -17.82
C LYS A 303 10.08 11.34 -17.04
N LYS A 304 9.83 10.15 -17.58
CA LYS A 304 10.27 8.89 -16.94
C LYS A 304 11.80 8.82 -16.85
N ASN A 305 12.28 8.11 -15.84
CA ASN A 305 13.71 7.91 -15.62
C ASN A 305 14.29 6.99 -16.70
N ARG A 306 15.29 7.48 -17.44
CA ARG A 306 15.93 6.77 -18.55
C ARG A 306 16.50 5.40 -18.14
N ASN A 307 16.96 5.27 -16.90
CA ASN A 307 17.60 4.05 -16.40
C ASN A 307 16.58 2.99 -15.97
N GLN A 308 15.33 3.37 -15.75
CA GLN A 308 14.25 2.47 -15.31
C GLN A 308 13.20 2.23 -16.39
N THR A 309 13.25 2.98 -17.49
CA THR A 309 12.28 2.87 -18.58
C THR A 309 12.89 2.09 -19.74
N PRO A 310 12.26 0.99 -20.19
CA PRO A 310 12.66 0.29 -21.39
C PRO A 310 12.73 1.23 -22.60
N THR A 311 13.73 1.03 -23.47
CA THR A 311 13.95 1.89 -24.65
C THR A 311 12.82 1.81 -25.68
N ASP A 312 12.07 0.72 -25.66
CA ASP A 312 10.91 0.44 -26.51
C ASP A 312 9.58 0.92 -25.89
N SER A 313 9.61 1.53 -24.70
CA SER A 313 8.42 2.15 -24.09
C SER A 313 8.01 3.40 -24.86
N PRO A 314 6.70 3.61 -25.15
CA PRO A 314 6.18 4.84 -25.74
C PRO A 314 6.52 6.10 -24.92
N GLU A 315 6.66 5.94 -23.61
CA GLU A 315 6.96 7.01 -22.67
C GLU A 315 8.46 7.36 -22.60
N SER A 316 9.32 6.49 -23.16
CA SER A 316 10.77 6.65 -23.05
C SER A 316 11.23 7.94 -23.73
N GLN A 317 11.93 8.79 -22.96
CA GLN A 317 12.40 10.11 -23.40
C GLN A 317 11.33 11.14 -23.73
N LYS A 318 10.04 10.82 -23.55
CA LYS A 318 8.93 11.71 -23.83
C LYS A 318 8.57 12.56 -22.62
N LEU A 319 7.90 13.68 -22.91
CA LEU A 319 7.24 14.51 -21.93
C LEU A 319 5.82 13.99 -21.71
N LEU A 320 5.50 13.72 -20.44
CA LEU A 320 4.19 13.25 -20.00
C LEU A 320 3.44 14.36 -19.29
N LEU A 321 2.13 14.46 -19.54
CA LEU A 321 1.21 15.39 -18.88
C LEU A 321 0.34 14.70 -17.81
N TYR A 322 0.72 13.48 -17.42
CA TYR A 322 -0.06 12.64 -16.51
C TYR A 322 0.83 11.85 -15.55
N PHE A 323 0.19 11.33 -14.51
CA PHE A 323 0.74 10.40 -13.49
C PHE A 323 -0.17 9.17 -13.40
N GLY A 324 0.34 8.02 -12.95
CA GLY A 324 -0.45 6.80 -12.85
C GLY A 324 0.24 5.56 -13.41
N GLY A 325 -0.47 4.43 -13.36
CA GLY A 325 0.09 3.13 -13.71
C GLY A 325 -0.92 2.00 -13.65
N HIS A 326 -0.44 0.77 -13.54
CA HIS A 326 -1.29 -0.43 -13.59
C HIS A 326 -2.17 -0.58 -12.35
N ILE A 327 -3.38 -1.08 -12.55
CA ILE A 327 -4.23 -1.60 -11.47
C ILE A 327 -3.67 -2.94 -11.01
N ARG A 328 -3.50 -3.13 -9.70
CA ARG A 328 -3.02 -4.38 -9.10
C ARG A 328 -4.13 -5.16 -8.41
N GLU A 329 -3.93 -6.46 -8.20
CA GLU A 329 -4.92 -7.33 -7.53
C GLU A 329 -5.30 -6.80 -6.13
N GLU A 330 -4.34 -6.24 -5.39
CA GLU A 330 -4.60 -5.65 -4.07
C GLU A 330 -5.45 -4.38 -4.10
N ASP A 331 -5.50 -3.66 -5.23
CA ASP A 331 -6.32 -2.45 -5.36
C ASP A 331 -7.81 -2.78 -5.28
N ARG A 332 -8.20 -3.99 -5.73
CA ARG A 332 -9.58 -4.47 -5.63
C ARG A 332 -10.02 -4.61 -4.18
N VAL A 333 -9.16 -5.13 -3.30
CA VAL A 333 -9.49 -5.38 -1.88
C VAL A 333 -9.71 -4.08 -1.10
N GLU A 334 -9.02 -3.02 -1.48
CA GLU A 334 -9.07 -1.74 -0.77
C GLU A 334 -10.07 -0.74 -1.37
N SER A 335 -10.54 -1.02 -2.58
CA SER A 335 -11.55 -0.23 -3.27
C SER A 335 -12.93 -0.33 -2.61
N GLU A 336 -13.79 0.64 -2.92
CA GLU A 336 -15.15 0.70 -2.37
C GLU A 336 -16.13 -0.28 -3.04
N GLY A 337 -15.70 -0.95 -4.10
CA GLY A 337 -16.50 -1.88 -4.91
C GLY A 337 -15.64 -2.63 -5.92
N GLU A 338 -16.10 -3.77 -6.41
CA GLU A 338 -15.31 -4.66 -7.27
C GLU A 338 -15.32 -4.26 -8.77
N ASP A 339 -16.10 -3.26 -9.14
CA ASP A 339 -16.22 -2.78 -10.52
C ASP A 339 -14.97 -1.98 -10.96
N LEU A 340 -14.71 -1.97 -12.28
CA LEU A 340 -13.57 -1.27 -12.87
C LEU A 340 -13.41 0.19 -12.41
N LEU A 341 -14.49 0.96 -12.27
CA LEU A 341 -14.38 2.36 -11.85
C LEU A 341 -13.92 2.45 -10.39
N SER A 342 -14.55 1.71 -9.50
CA SER A 342 -14.18 1.69 -8.08
C SER A 342 -12.72 1.26 -7.87
N VAL A 343 -12.27 0.20 -8.55
CA VAL A 343 -10.88 -0.24 -8.47
C VAL A 343 -9.93 0.77 -9.12
N SER A 344 -10.29 1.34 -10.29
CA SER A 344 -9.46 2.34 -10.98
C SER A 344 -9.21 3.61 -10.15
N ARG A 345 -10.22 4.09 -9.42
CA ARG A 345 -10.08 5.27 -8.55
C ARG A 345 -9.12 5.01 -7.40
N TYR A 346 -9.22 3.83 -6.78
CA TYR A 346 -8.30 3.45 -5.71
C TYR A 346 -6.87 3.27 -6.24
N ALA A 347 -6.70 2.56 -7.36
CA ALA A 347 -5.41 2.39 -8.00
C ALA A 347 -4.78 3.75 -8.36
N LEU A 348 -5.57 4.68 -8.94
CA LEU A 348 -5.09 6.03 -9.23
C LEU A 348 -4.60 6.76 -7.97
N HIS A 349 -5.39 6.72 -6.89
CA HIS A 349 -5.02 7.33 -5.62
C HIS A 349 -3.69 6.79 -5.11
N ARG A 350 -3.52 5.46 -5.10
CA ARG A 350 -2.27 4.80 -4.70
C ARG A 350 -1.10 5.23 -5.57
N GLU A 351 -1.23 5.10 -6.89
CA GLU A 351 -0.18 5.41 -7.86
C GLU A 351 0.29 6.87 -7.73
N VAL A 352 -0.66 7.83 -7.79
CA VAL A 352 -0.35 9.26 -7.66
C VAL A 352 0.29 9.57 -6.32
N LYS A 353 -0.18 8.96 -5.22
CA LYS A 353 0.40 9.17 -3.90
C LYS A 353 1.84 8.68 -3.81
N GLU A 354 2.14 7.51 -4.37
CA GLU A 354 3.49 6.92 -4.40
C GLU A 354 4.46 7.68 -5.31
N GLU A 355 3.94 8.23 -6.41
CA GLU A 355 4.70 8.94 -7.46
C GLU A 355 4.97 10.41 -7.14
N THR A 356 4.02 11.08 -6.46
CA THR A 356 4.02 12.54 -6.28
C THR A 356 3.81 12.99 -4.84
N GLY A 357 3.39 12.10 -3.94
CA GLY A 357 2.97 12.45 -2.59
C GLY A 357 1.62 13.18 -2.49
N VAL A 358 0.97 13.50 -3.62
CA VAL A 358 -0.34 14.16 -3.67
C VAL A 358 -1.41 13.16 -3.22
N ASP A 359 -2.28 13.60 -2.30
CA ASP A 359 -3.42 12.81 -1.81
C ASP A 359 -4.66 13.21 -2.62
N TYR A 360 -4.95 12.47 -3.68
CA TYR A 360 -6.10 12.73 -4.53
C TYR A 360 -6.90 11.45 -4.76
N TYR A 361 -8.18 11.49 -4.40
CA TYR A 361 -9.13 10.40 -4.63
C TYR A 361 -10.27 10.97 -5.49
N PRO A 362 -10.46 10.49 -6.73
CA PRO A 362 -11.50 11.01 -7.61
C PRO A 362 -12.91 10.87 -7.00
N ASP A 363 -13.76 11.87 -7.21
CA ASP A 363 -15.15 11.83 -6.76
C ASP A 363 -15.94 10.69 -7.43
N ARG A 364 -16.93 10.15 -6.71
CA ARG A 364 -17.70 8.99 -7.19
C ARG A 364 -18.49 9.28 -8.46
N GLU A 365 -18.92 10.52 -8.62
CA GLU A 365 -19.72 10.99 -9.76
C GLU A 365 -18.84 11.31 -10.98
N TYR A 366 -17.52 11.38 -10.81
CA TYR A 366 -16.60 11.70 -11.88
C TYR A 366 -16.36 10.47 -12.77
N SER A 367 -16.87 10.52 -14.00
CA SER A 367 -16.56 9.53 -15.04
C SER A 367 -15.25 9.91 -15.72
N PRO A 368 -14.26 9.00 -15.81
CA PRO A 368 -13.03 9.29 -16.53
C PRO A 368 -13.29 9.40 -18.04
N ILE A 369 -12.33 10.02 -18.69
CA ILE A 369 -12.18 10.02 -20.13
C ILE A 369 -11.27 8.84 -20.51
N CYS A 370 -11.61 8.12 -21.57
CA CYS A 370 -10.77 7.05 -22.09
C CYS A 370 -9.88 7.55 -23.24
N ILE A 371 -8.61 7.12 -23.23
CA ILE A 371 -7.68 7.31 -24.35
C ILE A 371 -7.12 5.95 -24.74
N TRP A 372 -7.31 5.54 -26.00
CA TRP A 372 -6.87 4.25 -26.51
C TRP A 372 -6.17 4.40 -27.86
N ASP A 373 -4.86 4.19 -27.88
CA ASP A 373 -4.02 4.32 -29.07
C ASP A 373 -3.71 2.95 -29.68
N ALA A 374 -4.40 2.62 -30.77
CA ALA A 374 -4.18 1.38 -31.52
C ALA A 374 -3.01 1.45 -32.53
N SER A 375 -2.26 2.55 -32.59
CA SER A 375 -1.22 2.77 -33.62
C SER A 375 -0.01 1.85 -33.51
N ASN A 376 0.26 1.27 -32.34
CA ASN A 376 1.37 0.36 -32.13
C ASN A 376 1.01 -0.80 -31.20
N ASN A 377 1.77 -1.90 -31.30
CA ASN A 377 1.49 -3.15 -30.59
C ASN A 377 1.51 -3.03 -29.07
N ARG A 378 2.23 -2.07 -28.50
CA ARG A 378 2.30 -1.87 -27.05
C ARG A 378 1.15 -0.99 -26.57
N SER A 379 0.95 0.19 -27.17
CA SER A 379 -0.14 1.09 -26.80
C SER A 379 -1.52 0.48 -26.99
N ARG A 380 -1.73 -0.36 -28.01
CA ARG A 380 -3.04 -0.98 -28.25
C ARG A 380 -3.53 -1.84 -27.08
N LYS A 381 -2.62 -2.37 -26.26
CA LYS A 381 -2.94 -3.18 -25.08
C LYS A 381 -3.29 -2.34 -23.85
N HIS A 382 -3.19 -1.01 -23.93
CA HIS A 382 -3.37 -0.13 -22.79
C HIS A 382 -4.51 0.86 -23.05
N LEU A 383 -5.45 0.93 -22.11
CA LEU A 383 -6.55 1.89 -22.10
C LEU A 383 -6.30 2.90 -20.98
N ALA A 384 -5.96 4.14 -21.32
CA ALA A 384 -5.86 5.17 -20.30
C ALA A 384 -7.25 5.55 -19.79
N MET A 385 -7.43 5.56 -18.48
CA MET A 385 -8.61 6.10 -17.80
C MET A 385 -8.21 7.42 -17.15
N CYS A 386 -8.41 8.51 -17.88
CA CYS A 386 -7.94 9.84 -17.56
C CYS A 386 -8.89 10.58 -16.61
N TYR A 387 -8.33 10.96 -15.47
CA TYR A 387 -8.94 11.84 -14.47
C TYR A 387 -8.22 13.19 -14.47
N VAL A 388 -8.92 14.24 -14.04
CA VAL A 388 -8.38 15.60 -13.97
C VAL A 388 -8.55 16.16 -12.56
N MET A 389 -7.43 16.49 -11.92
CA MET A 389 -7.40 17.26 -10.68
C MET A 389 -7.12 18.72 -11.01
N LYS A 390 -8.08 19.58 -10.65
CA LYS A 390 -7.88 21.03 -10.65
C LYS A 390 -7.44 21.47 -9.26
N THR A 391 -6.37 22.25 -9.18
CA THR A 391 -5.81 22.72 -7.91
C THR A 391 -4.99 23.99 -8.10
N ASP A 392 -4.76 24.71 -7.01
CA ASP A 392 -3.74 25.74 -6.99
C ASP A 392 -2.34 25.10 -7.10
N LEU A 393 -1.70 25.31 -8.25
CA LEU A 393 -0.38 24.77 -8.55
C LEU A 393 0.76 25.53 -7.85
N ASP A 394 0.51 26.75 -7.37
CA ASP A 394 1.54 27.56 -6.70
C ASP A 394 1.78 27.09 -5.26
N THR A 395 0.76 26.49 -4.63
CA THR A 395 0.86 25.90 -3.28
C THR A 395 1.11 24.39 -3.28
N LEU A 396 0.92 23.72 -4.42
CA LEU A 396 1.19 22.30 -4.59
C LEU A 396 2.69 22.02 -4.48
N LYS A 397 3.07 21.11 -3.58
CA LYS A 397 4.46 20.67 -3.37
C LYS A 397 4.61 19.18 -3.67
N PRO A 398 4.63 18.78 -4.95
CA PRO A 398 4.75 17.37 -5.31
C PRO A 398 6.15 16.85 -4.93
N LYS A 399 6.19 15.72 -4.24
CA LYS A 399 7.40 14.92 -3.99
C LYS A 399 7.57 13.91 -5.12
N ILE A 400 8.15 14.36 -6.23
CA ILE A 400 8.37 13.50 -7.41
C ILE A 400 9.31 12.34 -7.08
N ASP A 401 8.89 11.13 -7.40
CA ASP A 401 9.71 9.95 -7.27
C ASP A 401 10.91 9.97 -8.24
N LYS A 402 12.12 9.87 -7.67
CA LYS A 402 13.38 9.87 -8.42
C LYS A 402 13.69 8.54 -9.09
N ASN A 403 13.06 7.45 -8.63
CA ASN A 403 13.17 6.15 -9.27
C ASN A 403 12.37 6.13 -10.57
N GLU A 404 11.09 6.52 -10.49
CA GLU A 404 10.15 6.55 -11.61
C GLU A 404 10.45 7.68 -12.61
N PHE A 405 10.77 8.88 -12.12
CA PHE A 405 10.91 10.08 -12.95
C PHE A 405 12.31 10.68 -12.89
N ALA A 406 12.67 11.37 -13.98
CA ALA A 406 13.91 12.13 -14.04
C ALA A 406 13.94 13.19 -12.93
N SER A 407 15.02 13.21 -12.14
CA SER A 407 15.22 14.18 -11.05
C SER A 407 16.58 14.86 -11.15
N SER A 408 16.63 16.00 -11.84
CA SER A 408 17.79 16.90 -11.88
C SER A 408 17.33 18.36 -11.88
N ALA A 409 18.13 19.28 -11.36
CA ALA A 409 17.78 20.71 -11.41
C ALA A 409 17.60 21.22 -12.85
N SER A 410 18.16 20.53 -13.84
CA SER A 410 18.07 20.85 -15.27
C SER A 410 16.88 20.21 -16.00
N THR A 411 16.16 19.24 -15.41
CA THR A 411 15.01 18.62 -16.08
C THR A 411 13.74 19.43 -15.88
N ILE A 412 12.84 19.34 -16.86
CA ILE A 412 11.48 19.88 -16.79
C ILE A 412 10.53 18.97 -16.00
N SER A 413 10.97 17.75 -15.66
CA SER A 413 10.18 16.82 -14.87
C SER A 413 9.90 17.37 -13.47
N GLY A 414 8.64 17.28 -13.03
CA GLY A 414 8.16 17.84 -11.77
C GLY A 414 7.88 19.34 -11.80
N ARG A 415 7.92 19.97 -12.97
CA ARG A 415 7.62 21.40 -13.12
C ARG A 415 6.21 21.62 -13.62
N VAL A 416 5.68 22.79 -13.28
CA VAL A 416 4.43 23.30 -13.87
C VAL A 416 4.79 24.07 -15.13
N LEU A 417 4.19 23.70 -16.26
CA LEU A 417 4.37 24.36 -17.55
C LEU A 417 3.07 25.00 -18.01
N ASP A 418 3.17 26.12 -18.72
CA ASP A 418 2.06 26.76 -19.40
C ASP A 418 1.72 26.02 -20.71
N ILE A 419 0.44 25.97 -21.08
CA ILE A 419 -0.02 25.31 -22.32
C ILE A 419 0.67 25.85 -23.58
N GLN A 420 1.07 27.12 -23.61
CA GLN A 420 1.84 27.69 -24.73
C GLN A 420 3.27 27.14 -24.79
N GLU A 421 3.86 26.81 -23.64
CA GLU A 421 5.15 26.12 -23.62
C GLU A 421 4.99 24.66 -24.07
N ILE A 422 3.90 23.99 -23.68
CA ILE A 422 3.56 22.65 -24.16
C ILE A 422 3.41 22.62 -25.68
N ALA A 423 2.71 23.59 -26.27
CA ALA A 423 2.53 23.71 -27.72
C ALA A 423 3.89 23.76 -28.47
N LYS A 424 4.87 24.50 -27.93
CA LYS A 424 6.23 24.57 -28.50
C LYS A 424 6.98 23.24 -28.42
N ARG A 425 6.59 22.36 -27.50
CA ARG A 425 7.19 21.04 -27.24
C ARG A 425 6.34 19.89 -27.77
N HIS A 426 5.37 20.14 -28.65
CA HIS A 426 4.43 19.13 -29.14
C HIS A 426 5.11 17.83 -29.64
N GLN A 427 6.27 17.94 -30.30
CA GLN A 427 7.02 16.78 -30.80
C GLN A 427 7.66 15.93 -29.67
N GLU A 428 7.91 16.52 -28.50
CA GLU A 428 8.42 15.84 -27.31
C GLU A 428 7.34 15.06 -26.56
N LEU A 429 6.05 15.34 -26.79
CA LEU A 429 4.95 14.68 -26.11
C LEU A 429 4.79 13.22 -26.56
N GLU A 430 4.45 12.38 -25.58
CA GLU A 430 3.89 11.04 -25.77
C GLU A 430 2.45 11.15 -26.34
N MET A 431 1.93 10.11 -26.99
CA MET A 431 0.64 10.14 -27.69
C MET A 431 -0.55 10.51 -26.79
N TRP A 432 -0.72 9.86 -25.63
CA TRP A 432 -1.79 10.23 -24.69
C TRP A 432 -1.61 11.66 -24.20
N SER A 433 -0.37 12.09 -23.99
CA SER A 433 -0.06 13.48 -23.62
C SER A 433 -0.45 14.50 -24.70
N ARG A 434 -0.39 14.13 -25.98
CA ARG A 434 -0.92 14.98 -27.08
C ARG A 434 -2.43 15.08 -27.02
N VAL A 435 -3.12 13.95 -26.87
CA VAL A 435 -4.59 13.91 -26.75
C VAL A 435 -5.06 14.71 -25.52
N ILE A 436 -4.38 14.57 -24.38
CA ILE A 436 -4.66 15.37 -23.17
C ILE A 436 -4.51 16.86 -23.45
N TRP A 437 -3.44 17.26 -24.14
CA TRP A 437 -3.26 18.66 -24.50
C TRP A 437 -4.38 19.17 -25.42
N GLU A 438 -4.71 18.45 -26.50
CA GLU A 438 -5.67 18.88 -27.53
C GLU A 438 -7.14 18.85 -27.07
N GLU A 439 -7.53 17.85 -26.28
CA GLU A 439 -8.93 17.59 -25.95
C GLU A 439 -9.28 17.94 -24.50
N ILE A 440 -8.30 18.02 -23.59
CA ILE A 440 -8.57 18.29 -22.17
C ILE A 440 -8.10 19.68 -21.75
N LEU A 441 -6.92 20.13 -22.19
CA LEU A 441 -6.30 21.38 -21.74
C LEU A 441 -6.56 22.56 -22.69
N ASP A 442 -6.47 22.36 -24.01
CA ASP A 442 -6.57 23.42 -25.03
C ASP A 442 -8.02 23.78 -25.44
N THR A 443 -9.01 23.40 -24.63
CA THR A 443 -10.44 23.64 -24.93
C THR A 443 -10.80 25.12 -25.04
N THR A 444 -10.07 26.01 -24.36
CA THR A 444 -10.30 27.46 -24.37
C THR A 444 -9.94 28.11 -25.71
N SER A 445 -9.00 27.52 -26.46
CA SER A 445 -8.62 27.96 -27.80
C SER A 445 -9.68 27.61 -28.84
N LYS A 446 -10.38 26.48 -28.68
CA LYS A 446 -11.47 26.04 -29.57
C LYS A 446 -12.72 26.92 -29.41
N GLU A 447 -13.11 27.29 -28.19
CA GLU A 447 -14.27 28.17 -27.94
C GLU A 447 -14.07 29.62 -28.44
N GLN A 448 -12.84 30.14 -28.44
CA GLN A 448 -12.56 31.48 -28.99
C GLN A 448 -12.57 31.55 -30.53
N VAL A 449 -12.39 30.41 -31.21
CA VAL A 449 -12.46 30.34 -32.68
C VAL A 449 -13.91 30.25 -33.15
N GLU A 450 -14.81 29.58 -32.42
CA GLU A 450 -16.24 29.49 -32.78
C GLU A 450 -17.02 30.80 -32.59
N ILE A 451 -16.53 31.73 -31.76
CA ILE A 451 -17.18 33.05 -31.56
C ILE A 451 -16.80 34.05 -32.69
N ASN A 452 -15.84 33.71 -33.55
CA ASN A 452 -15.34 34.56 -34.64
C ASN A 452 -15.72 34.09 -36.06
N PHE A 453 -16.76 33.26 -36.21
CA PHE A 453 -17.33 32.89 -37.51
C PHE A 453 -18.83 33.21 -37.63
#